data_AF-A0A5W3ESB8-F1
#
_entry.id   AF-A0A5W3ESB8-F1
#
_cell.length_a   1.000
_cell.length_b   1.000
_cell.length_c   1.000
_cell.angle_alpha   90.00
_cell.angle_beta   90.00
_cell.angle_gamma   90.00
#
_symmetry.space_group_name_H-M   'P 1'
#
loop_
_entity.id
_entity.type
_entity.pdbx_description
1 polymer ?
#
loop_
_entity_poly.entity_id
_entity_poly.type
_entity_poly.pdbx_seq_one_letter_code
_entity_poly.pdbx_strand_id
1 'polypeptide(L)'
;MNVNPLAALSGFVAKASTILPKAFSGSQQELALTTYDDMSDVSKWMQQEKFLNFTGMLVPVPPGFNTYVMDHIERLESVWAVLQKIQEGVLSPIDKRFGAMTHDLGMLTLPIGFKFKDLNYPLKNINPKDLVEKLAKSYTNNVIDQRAIEKTYHSAGEIDVAFNRAKALNLEVTKKLQKGIDRTVESINVSVDIISNSQVHPNVAAELVKMADMGADWVELFGLFMKQINELTECLNVTGDRLKTLKANKK
;
A
#
# COMPACT_ATOMS: atom_id res chain seq x y z
N MET A 1 -26.98 6.61 -23.29
CA MET A 1 -26.85 5.64 -22.18
C MET A 1 -26.92 6.42 -20.88
N ASN A 2 -27.99 6.25 -20.09
CA ASN A 2 -28.08 6.82 -18.75
C ASN A 2 -27.12 6.05 -17.85
N VAL A 3 -25.88 6.53 -17.76
CA VAL A 3 -24.94 6.05 -16.74
C VAL A 3 -25.53 6.50 -15.41
N ASN A 4 -25.84 5.58 -14.50
CA ASN A 4 -26.26 5.94 -13.14
C ASN A 4 -25.14 6.83 -12.56
N PRO A 5 -25.39 8.12 -12.32
CA PRO A 5 -24.33 9.07 -11.96
C PRO A 5 -23.73 8.76 -10.57
N LEU A 6 -24.35 7.85 -9.80
CA LEU A 6 -23.85 7.39 -8.50
C LEU A 6 -23.09 6.06 -8.57
N ALA A 7 -22.96 5.44 -9.76
CA ALA A 7 -22.21 4.18 -9.91
C ALA A 7 -20.73 4.30 -9.50
N ALA A 8 -20.14 5.50 -9.57
CA ALA A 8 -18.78 5.73 -9.08
C ALA A 8 -18.69 5.68 -7.55
N LEU A 9 -19.78 6.00 -6.82
CA LEU A 9 -19.80 5.88 -5.35
C LEU A 9 -19.71 4.42 -4.93
N SER A 10 -20.57 3.57 -5.51
CA SER A 10 -20.53 2.12 -5.24
C SER A 10 -19.22 1.50 -5.74
N GLY A 11 -18.67 1.98 -6.87
CA GLY A 11 -17.34 1.61 -7.34
C GLY A 11 -16.21 1.95 -6.37
N PHE A 12 -16.21 3.16 -5.79
CA PHE A 12 -15.25 3.57 -4.77
C PHE A 12 -15.36 2.69 -3.52
N VAL A 13 -16.58 2.46 -3.01
CA VAL A 13 -16.78 1.59 -1.84
C VAL A 13 -16.32 0.16 -2.12
N ALA A 14 -16.65 -0.39 -3.29
CA ALA A 14 -16.19 -1.72 -3.67
C ALA A 14 -14.66 -1.80 -3.70
N LYS A 15 -13.98 -0.78 -4.24
CA LYS A 15 -12.51 -0.67 -4.20
C LYS A 15 -11.99 -0.58 -2.77
N ALA A 16 -12.53 0.31 -1.94
CA ALA A 16 -12.11 0.47 -0.55
C ALA A 16 -12.28 -0.81 0.27
N SER A 17 -13.45 -1.45 0.19
CA SER A 17 -13.77 -2.71 0.88
C SER A 17 -13.00 -3.92 0.35
N THR A 18 -12.51 -3.88 -0.89
CA THR A 18 -11.73 -4.98 -1.47
C THR A 18 -10.23 -4.79 -1.23
N ILE A 19 -9.71 -3.59 -1.49
CA ILE A 19 -8.27 -3.31 -1.48
C ILE A 19 -7.77 -3.14 -0.07
N LEU A 20 -8.42 -2.32 0.76
CA LEU A 20 -7.88 -1.97 2.06
C LEU A 20 -7.87 -3.16 3.03
N PRO A 21 -8.96 -3.93 3.22
CA PRO A 21 -8.92 -5.10 4.09
C PRO A 21 -7.96 -6.20 3.60
N LYS A 22 -7.93 -6.47 2.29
CA LYS A 22 -6.99 -7.47 1.71
C LYS A 22 -5.54 -7.05 1.83
N ALA A 23 -5.27 -5.76 1.79
CA ALA A 23 -3.92 -5.25 1.99
C ALA A 23 -3.37 -5.66 3.37
N PHE A 24 -4.22 -5.80 4.39
CA PHE A 24 -3.84 -6.26 5.73
C PHE A 24 -3.85 -7.79 5.91
N SER A 25 -4.48 -8.56 5.01
CA SER A 25 -4.53 -10.03 5.13
C SER A 25 -3.23 -10.72 4.67
N GLY A 26 -2.49 -10.13 3.73
CA GLY A 26 -1.20 -10.67 3.27
C GLY A 26 -0.09 -10.59 4.32
N SER A 27 -0.20 -9.65 5.25
CA SER A 27 0.72 -9.43 6.36
C SER A 27 0.48 -10.35 7.57
N GLN A 28 -0.58 -11.16 7.55
CA GLN A 28 -0.88 -12.18 8.59
C GLN A 28 -0.61 -13.62 8.13
N GLN A 29 -0.33 -13.88 6.84
CA GLN A 29 0.29 -15.14 6.46
C GLN A 29 1.65 -15.16 7.14
N GLU A 30 1.72 -15.93 8.22
CA GLU A 30 2.91 -16.29 9.00
C GLU A 30 4.18 -15.66 8.43
N LEU A 31 4.55 -14.49 8.97
CA LEU A 31 5.93 -14.05 8.88
C LEU A 31 6.77 -15.06 9.65
N ALA A 32 7.04 -16.22 9.04
CA ALA A 32 8.26 -16.98 9.21
C ALA A 32 9.40 -16.16 8.58
N LEU A 33 9.50 -14.89 8.98
CA LEU A 33 10.78 -14.24 9.06
C LEU A 33 11.55 -15.13 10.01
N THR A 34 12.41 -15.97 9.44
CA THR A 34 13.70 -16.32 10.02
C THR A 34 14.01 -15.35 11.16
N THR A 35 14.03 -15.87 12.39
CA THR A 35 13.97 -15.00 13.57
C THR A 35 15.08 -13.97 13.48
N TYR A 36 14.90 -12.77 14.01
CA TYR A 36 15.85 -11.65 13.88
C TYR A 36 17.32 -12.08 14.11
N ASP A 37 17.51 -12.99 15.06
CA ASP A 37 18.80 -13.59 15.39
C ASP A 37 19.43 -14.37 14.22
N ASP A 38 18.60 -15.07 13.45
CA ASP A 38 19.03 -15.87 12.31
C ASP A 38 19.60 -15.01 11.17
N MET A 39 18.99 -13.87 10.85
CA MET A 39 19.47 -13.01 9.76
C MET A 39 20.72 -12.23 10.15
N SER A 40 20.81 -11.77 11.40
CA SER A 40 22.05 -11.19 11.91
C SER A 40 23.21 -12.20 11.85
N ASP A 41 22.95 -13.45 12.21
CA ASP A 41 23.92 -14.53 12.18
C ASP A 41 24.31 -14.97 10.76
N VAL A 42 23.37 -14.90 9.81
CA VAL A 42 23.65 -15.12 8.38
C VAL A 42 24.51 -13.98 7.82
N SER A 43 24.16 -12.72 8.12
CA SER A 43 24.92 -11.55 7.68
C SER A 43 26.35 -11.56 8.20
N LYS A 44 26.55 -11.83 9.50
CA LYS A 44 27.90 -11.99 10.09
C LYS A 44 28.70 -13.09 9.41
N TRP A 45 28.07 -14.23 9.13
CA TRP A 45 28.72 -15.32 8.40
C TRP A 45 29.12 -14.91 6.98
N MET A 46 28.24 -14.24 6.23
CA MET A 46 28.56 -13.74 4.89
C MET A 46 29.70 -12.71 4.90
N GLN A 47 29.79 -11.87 5.94
CA GLN A 47 30.90 -10.95 6.13
C GLN A 47 32.22 -11.70 6.36
N GLN A 48 32.21 -12.74 7.21
CA GLN A 48 33.37 -13.60 7.47
C GLN A 48 33.82 -14.34 6.21
N GLU A 49 32.88 -14.86 5.43
CA GLU A 49 33.13 -15.56 4.17
C GLU A 49 33.49 -14.62 3.01
N LYS A 50 33.56 -13.30 3.21
CA LYS A 50 33.70 -12.25 2.19
C LYS A 50 32.58 -12.31 1.15
N PHE A 51 31.70 -11.30 1.15
CA PHE A 51 30.54 -11.17 0.25
C PHE A 51 30.82 -11.47 -1.25
N LEU A 52 32.03 -11.16 -1.73
CA LEU A 52 32.48 -11.49 -3.10
C LEU A 52 32.46 -12.99 -3.42
N ASN A 53 32.56 -13.88 -2.43
CA ASN A 53 32.44 -15.33 -2.63
C ASN A 53 31.01 -15.78 -2.98
N PHE A 54 30.04 -14.88 -2.90
CA PHE A 54 28.65 -15.11 -3.30
C PHE A 54 28.29 -14.45 -4.65
N THR A 55 29.27 -13.87 -5.35
CA THR A 55 29.06 -13.23 -6.66
C THR A 55 28.40 -14.19 -7.63
N GLY A 56 27.35 -13.75 -8.32
CA GLY A 56 26.58 -14.56 -9.26
C GLY A 56 25.52 -15.47 -8.62
N MET A 57 25.43 -15.52 -7.29
CA MET A 57 24.33 -16.21 -6.61
C MET A 57 23.00 -15.53 -6.94
N LEU A 58 22.08 -16.29 -7.53
CA LEU A 58 20.77 -15.77 -7.88
C LEU A 58 19.88 -15.66 -6.64
N VAL A 59 19.46 -14.43 -6.34
CA VAL A 59 18.48 -14.10 -5.31
C VAL A 59 17.17 -13.68 -5.97
N PRO A 60 16.01 -14.08 -5.42
CA PRO A 60 14.73 -13.63 -5.92
C PRO A 60 14.58 -12.10 -5.75
N VAL A 61 13.94 -11.48 -6.72
CA VAL A 61 13.56 -10.05 -6.68
C VAL A 61 12.12 -9.91 -7.19
N PRO A 62 11.39 -8.84 -6.79
CA PRO A 62 10.05 -8.62 -7.32
C PRO A 62 10.05 -8.55 -8.86
N PRO A 63 8.99 -9.00 -9.54
CA PRO A 63 8.92 -8.95 -11.00
C PRO A 63 9.07 -7.53 -11.53
N GLY A 64 10.02 -7.29 -12.42
CA GLY A 64 10.27 -5.95 -12.95
C GLY A 64 11.28 -5.14 -12.13
N PHE A 65 11.72 -5.62 -10.98
CA PHE A 65 12.58 -4.88 -10.09
C PHE A 65 13.95 -4.56 -10.70
N ASN A 66 14.31 -3.27 -10.74
CA ASN A 66 15.55 -2.81 -11.39
C ASN A 66 16.42 -1.90 -10.53
N THR A 67 16.17 -1.83 -9.22
CA THR A 67 17.01 -1.02 -8.31
C THR A 67 17.65 -1.88 -7.22
N TYR A 68 18.47 -1.29 -6.36
CA TYR A 68 18.90 -1.99 -5.15
C TYR A 68 17.75 -2.08 -4.16
N VAL A 69 17.78 -3.11 -3.31
CA VAL A 69 16.73 -3.36 -2.31
C VAL A 69 16.59 -2.20 -1.33
N MET A 70 17.71 -1.63 -0.87
CA MET A 70 17.65 -0.48 0.04
C MET A 70 17.04 0.76 -0.59
N ASP A 71 17.41 1.10 -1.82
CA ASP A 71 16.83 2.24 -2.53
C ASP A 71 15.30 2.11 -2.64
N HIS A 72 14.82 0.87 -2.83
CA HIS A 72 13.41 0.59 -2.89
C HIS A 72 12.73 0.72 -1.53
N ILE A 73 13.33 0.19 -0.46
CA ILE A 73 12.85 0.35 0.91
C ILE A 73 12.74 1.83 1.28
N GLU A 74 13.74 2.65 0.94
CA GLU A 74 13.71 4.10 1.20
C GLU A 74 12.58 4.80 0.45
N ARG A 75 12.29 4.38 -0.79
CA ARG A 75 11.12 4.89 -1.54
C ARG A 75 9.82 4.48 -0.88
N LEU A 76 9.69 3.22 -0.45
CA LEU A 76 8.51 2.71 0.26
C LEU A 76 8.29 3.50 1.56
N GLU A 77 9.31 3.67 2.40
CA GLU A 77 9.21 4.45 3.64
C GLU A 77 8.82 5.91 3.38
N SER A 78 9.35 6.51 2.33
CA SER A 78 8.97 7.88 1.96
C SER A 78 7.51 7.99 1.54
N VAL A 79 6.96 6.98 0.86
CA VAL A 79 5.54 6.96 0.49
C VAL A 79 4.68 6.63 1.72
N TRP A 80 5.14 5.75 2.60
CA TRP A 80 4.50 5.41 3.87
C TRP A 80 4.34 6.63 4.78
N ALA A 81 5.33 7.53 4.81
CA ALA A 81 5.28 8.76 5.60
C ALA A 81 4.01 9.58 5.34
N VAL A 82 3.47 9.50 4.12
CA VAL A 82 2.20 10.09 3.72
C VAL A 82 1.03 9.12 3.93
N LEU A 83 1.15 7.87 3.44
CA LEU A 83 0.06 6.89 3.44
C LEU A 83 -0.42 6.46 4.84
N GLN A 84 0.43 6.55 5.86
CA GLN A 84 0.01 6.29 7.25
C GLN A 84 -1.15 7.20 7.69
N LYS A 85 -1.34 8.35 7.03
CA LYS A 85 -2.44 9.29 7.28
C LYS A 85 -3.65 9.08 6.39
N ILE A 86 -3.73 8.02 5.58
CA ILE A 86 -4.85 7.82 4.64
C ILE A 86 -6.22 7.81 5.34
N GLN A 87 -6.29 7.20 6.53
CA GLN A 87 -7.54 7.08 7.30
C GLN A 87 -8.04 8.45 7.80
N GLU A 88 -7.20 9.24 8.46
CA GLU A 88 -7.59 10.57 8.96
C GLU A 88 -7.58 11.65 7.86
N GLY A 89 -6.72 11.47 6.87
CA GLY A 89 -6.39 12.44 5.84
C GLY A 89 -7.27 12.42 4.61
N VAL A 90 -7.96 11.30 4.35
CA VAL A 90 -8.82 11.09 3.17
C VAL A 90 -10.13 10.41 3.54
N LEU A 91 -10.06 9.21 4.12
CA LEU A 91 -11.25 8.38 4.34
C LEU A 91 -12.22 8.99 5.37
N SER A 92 -11.71 9.50 6.50
CA SER A 92 -12.53 10.13 7.53
C SER A 92 -13.23 11.41 7.06
N PRO A 93 -12.59 12.33 6.31
CA PRO A 93 -13.27 13.45 5.67
C PRO A 93 -14.40 13.02 4.72
N ILE A 94 -14.17 11.98 3.91
CA ILE A 94 -15.19 11.42 3.01
C ILE A 94 -16.36 10.83 3.81
N ASP A 95 -16.06 10.02 4.82
CA ASP A 95 -17.05 9.40 5.72
C ASP A 95 -17.93 10.44 6.41
N LYS A 96 -17.32 11.46 7.03
CA LYS A 96 -18.04 12.57 7.65
C LYS A 96 -18.94 13.30 6.67
N ARG A 97 -18.48 13.49 5.42
CA ARG A 97 -19.27 14.19 4.40
C ARG A 97 -20.47 13.35 3.95
N PHE A 98 -20.27 12.05 3.72
CA PHE A 98 -21.38 11.15 3.40
C PHE A 98 -22.37 11.03 4.56
N GLY A 99 -21.90 10.88 5.80
CA GLY A 99 -22.76 10.85 6.98
C GLY A 99 -23.57 12.14 7.18
N ALA A 100 -22.99 13.31 6.90
CA ALA A 100 -23.75 14.56 6.93
C ALA A 100 -24.87 14.60 5.88
N MET A 101 -24.64 14.00 4.71
CA MET A 101 -25.63 13.95 3.62
C MET A 101 -26.75 12.97 3.89
N THR A 102 -26.50 11.86 4.58
CA THR A 102 -27.55 10.92 4.96
C THR A 102 -28.52 11.49 5.99
N HIS A 103 -28.06 12.44 6.83
CA HIS A 103 -28.91 13.15 7.78
C HIS A 103 -29.77 14.24 7.15
N ASP A 104 -29.40 14.76 5.98
CA ASP A 104 -30.14 15.80 5.26
C ASP A 104 -30.25 15.46 3.77
N LEU A 105 -31.06 14.44 3.48
CA LEU A 105 -31.30 13.98 2.10
C LEU A 105 -31.98 15.06 1.24
N GLY A 106 -32.68 16.02 1.85
CA GLY A 106 -33.31 17.12 1.14
C GLY A 106 -32.28 17.96 0.37
N MET A 107 -31.10 18.17 0.97
CA MET A 107 -30.00 18.89 0.33
C MET A 107 -29.46 18.19 -0.92
N LEU A 108 -29.58 16.86 -1.03
CA LEU A 108 -29.14 16.12 -2.22
C LEU A 108 -29.97 16.46 -3.46
N THR A 109 -31.21 16.92 -3.28
CA THR A 109 -32.10 17.32 -4.37
C THR A 109 -31.86 18.75 -4.87
N LEU A 110 -31.08 19.54 -4.12
CA LEU A 110 -30.77 20.92 -4.47
C LEU A 110 -29.52 21.01 -5.36
N PRO A 111 -29.50 21.86 -6.40
CA PRO A 111 -28.37 21.98 -7.33
C PRO A 111 -27.05 22.46 -6.68
N ILE A 112 -27.12 23.02 -5.48
CA ILE A 112 -25.99 23.56 -4.71
C ILE A 112 -25.77 22.83 -3.38
N GLY A 113 -26.42 21.68 -3.16
CA GLY A 113 -26.35 20.96 -1.88
C GLY A 113 -24.96 20.46 -1.49
N PHE A 114 -24.07 20.31 -2.48
CA PHE A 114 -22.67 19.96 -2.26
C PHE A 114 -21.78 20.47 -3.39
N LYS A 115 -20.56 20.86 -3.02
CA LYS A 115 -19.45 21.08 -3.95
C LYS A 115 -18.19 20.43 -3.36
N PHE A 116 -17.47 19.69 -4.19
CA PHE A 116 -16.26 18.97 -3.78
C PHE A 116 -15.18 19.92 -3.26
N LYS A 117 -15.07 21.12 -3.84
CA LYS A 117 -14.10 22.14 -3.41
C LYS A 117 -14.25 22.56 -1.94
N ASP A 118 -15.42 22.35 -1.34
CA ASP A 118 -15.72 22.70 0.05
C ASP A 118 -15.33 21.56 1.01
N LEU A 119 -14.94 20.38 0.48
CA LEU A 119 -14.39 19.29 1.28
C LEU A 119 -12.99 19.67 1.77
N ASN A 120 -12.86 19.90 3.08
CA ASN A 120 -11.56 20.08 3.70
C ASN A 120 -10.99 18.72 4.14
N TYR A 121 -9.90 18.31 3.51
CA TYR A 121 -9.18 17.08 3.87
C TYR A 121 -7.67 17.34 4.00
N PRO A 122 -6.98 16.76 5.00
CA PRO A 122 -5.57 17.04 5.28
C PRO A 122 -4.59 16.78 4.13
N LEU A 123 -4.85 15.78 3.28
CA LEU A 123 -3.94 15.41 2.19
C LEU A 123 -4.20 16.14 0.87
N LYS A 124 -4.98 17.23 0.86
CA LYS A 124 -5.39 17.94 -0.36
C LYS A 124 -4.27 18.53 -1.21
N ASN A 125 -3.11 18.79 -0.61
CA ASN A 125 -1.95 19.37 -1.29
C ASN A 125 -1.02 18.30 -1.90
N ILE A 126 -1.34 17.02 -1.74
CA ILE A 126 -0.53 15.92 -2.24
C ILE A 126 -1.30 15.22 -3.36
N ASN A 127 -0.66 15.05 -4.51
CA ASN A 127 -1.22 14.28 -5.61
C ASN A 127 -0.82 12.80 -5.45
N PRO A 128 -1.78 11.86 -5.30
CA PRO A 128 -1.47 10.44 -5.18
C PRO A 128 -0.75 9.89 -6.42
N LYS A 129 -0.95 10.48 -7.61
CA LYS A 129 -0.28 10.04 -8.85
C LYS A 129 1.23 10.24 -8.80
N ASP A 130 1.71 11.32 -8.19
CA ASP A 130 3.15 11.57 -8.01
C ASP A 130 3.79 10.49 -7.13
N LEU A 131 3.04 9.98 -6.14
CA LEU A 131 3.48 8.87 -5.29
C LEU A 131 3.45 7.54 -6.05
N VAL A 132 2.45 7.31 -6.90
CA VAL A 132 2.41 6.14 -7.80
C VAL A 132 3.63 6.14 -8.72
N GLU A 133 3.95 7.28 -9.36
CA GLU A 133 5.13 7.42 -10.21
C GLU A 133 6.42 7.16 -9.43
N LYS A 134 6.50 7.62 -8.19
CA LYS A 134 7.65 7.36 -7.31
C LYS A 134 7.82 5.86 -7.01
N LEU A 135 6.74 5.13 -6.76
CA LEU A 135 6.78 3.68 -6.55
C LEU A 135 7.17 2.96 -7.85
N ALA A 136 6.60 3.38 -8.98
CA ALA A 136 6.86 2.79 -10.29
C ALA A 136 8.32 2.89 -10.73
N LYS A 137 9.08 3.91 -10.30
CA LYS A 137 10.52 4.04 -10.60
C LYS A 137 11.38 2.85 -10.18
N SER A 138 10.91 2.02 -9.24
CA SER A 138 11.66 0.84 -8.80
C SER A 138 11.47 -0.37 -9.73
N TYR A 139 10.48 -0.29 -10.63
CA TYR A 139 10.03 -1.37 -11.49
C TYR A 139 10.21 -1.00 -12.97
N THR A 140 10.46 -2.01 -13.79
CA THR A 140 10.59 -1.96 -15.25
C THR A 140 9.67 -3.00 -15.86
N ASN A 141 9.35 -2.84 -17.15
CA ASN A 141 8.42 -3.73 -17.85
C ASN A 141 9.01 -5.12 -18.15
N ASN A 142 10.29 -5.36 -17.84
CA ASN A 142 10.94 -6.64 -18.06
C ASN A 142 10.70 -7.55 -16.85
N VAL A 143 10.03 -8.68 -17.02
CA VAL A 143 9.80 -9.65 -15.94
C VAL A 143 11.13 -10.32 -15.59
N ILE A 144 11.74 -9.90 -14.49
CA ILE A 144 12.95 -10.49 -13.91
C ILE A 144 12.56 -10.98 -12.51
N ASP A 145 12.61 -12.29 -12.29
CA ASP A 145 12.24 -12.90 -11.01
C ASP A 145 13.46 -13.24 -10.14
N GLN A 146 14.66 -13.24 -10.73
CA GLN A 146 15.91 -13.52 -10.03
C GLN A 146 17.06 -12.68 -10.59
N ARG A 147 17.94 -12.23 -9.69
CA ARG A 147 19.10 -11.41 -10.05
C ARG A 147 20.30 -11.81 -9.20
N ALA A 148 21.50 -11.62 -9.73
CA ALA A 148 22.72 -11.87 -8.98
C ALA A 148 22.78 -10.98 -7.72
N ILE A 149 23.23 -11.54 -6.60
CA ILE A 149 23.18 -10.90 -5.27
C ILE A 149 23.90 -9.55 -5.24
N GLU A 150 25.01 -9.41 -5.96
CA GLU A 150 25.79 -8.17 -6.05
C GLU A 150 25.09 -7.04 -6.82
N LYS A 151 24.09 -7.40 -7.63
CA LYS A 151 23.23 -6.43 -8.32
C LYS A 151 21.99 -6.09 -7.50
N THR A 152 21.75 -6.78 -6.39
CA THR A 152 20.57 -6.63 -5.52
C THR A 152 20.87 -5.97 -4.18
N TYR A 153 22.03 -6.28 -3.61
CA TYR A 153 22.55 -5.72 -2.36
C TYR A 153 23.99 -5.27 -2.57
N HIS A 154 24.37 -4.13 -2.00
CA HIS A 154 25.75 -3.64 -2.07
C HIS A 154 26.67 -4.36 -1.06
N SER A 155 26.11 -4.91 0.02
CA SER A 155 26.90 -5.62 1.03
C SER A 155 26.10 -6.66 1.82
N ALA A 156 26.79 -7.55 2.54
CA ALA A 156 26.16 -8.48 3.47
C ALA A 156 25.43 -7.77 4.62
N GLY A 157 25.98 -6.66 5.15
CA GLY A 157 25.33 -5.88 6.20
C GLY A 157 24.02 -5.24 5.73
N GLU A 158 23.92 -4.92 4.44
CA GLU A 158 22.70 -4.38 3.84
C GLU A 158 21.54 -5.36 3.87
N ILE A 159 21.81 -6.67 3.75
CA ILE A 159 20.78 -7.70 3.78
C ILE A 159 20.07 -7.66 5.14
N ASP A 160 20.82 -7.72 6.24
CA ASP A 160 20.26 -7.65 7.60
C ASP A 160 19.43 -6.37 7.81
N VAL A 161 19.97 -5.21 7.40
CA VAL A 161 19.24 -3.93 7.50
C VAL A 161 17.96 -3.94 6.66
N ALA A 162 17.99 -4.47 5.44
CA ALA A 162 16.84 -4.54 4.55
C ALA A 162 15.72 -5.41 5.14
N PHE A 163 16.07 -6.57 5.69
CA PHE A 163 15.12 -7.43 6.41
C PHE A 163 14.45 -6.71 7.57
N ASN A 164 15.25 -6.02 8.40
CA ASN A 164 14.75 -5.35 9.59
C ASN A 164 13.82 -4.18 9.24
N ARG A 165 14.19 -3.37 8.23
CA ARG A 165 13.36 -2.24 7.77
C ARG A 165 12.08 -2.71 7.08
N ALA A 166 12.14 -3.71 6.21
CA ALA A 166 10.96 -4.28 5.55
C ALA A 166 9.97 -4.87 6.57
N LYS A 167 10.48 -5.58 7.59
CA LYS A 167 9.68 -6.10 8.71
C LYS A 167 9.01 -4.99 9.50
N ALA A 168 9.76 -3.96 9.88
CA ALA A 168 9.23 -2.82 10.63
C ALA A 168 8.09 -2.14 9.86
N LEU A 169 8.30 -1.89 8.56
CA LEU A 169 7.31 -1.30 7.68
C LEU A 169 6.02 -2.14 7.61
N ASN A 170 6.15 -3.47 7.45
CA ASN A 170 5.01 -4.38 7.40
C ASN A 170 4.22 -4.41 8.73
N LEU A 171 4.94 -4.38 9.87
CA LEU A 171 4.33 -4.37 11.21
C LEU A 171 3.60 -3.05 11.51
N GLU A 172 4.16 -1.91 11.12
CA GLU A 172 3.53 -0.60 11.31
C GLU A 172 2.19 -0.49 10.57
N VAL A 173 2.10 -1.08 9.38
CA VAL A 173 0.89 -1.02 8.57
C VAL A 173 -0.26 -1.83 9.20
N THR A 174 0.03 -2.99 9.80
CA THR A 174 -0.99 -3.96 10.20
C THR A 174 -1.79 -3.63 11.44
N LYS A 175 -1.15 -3.21 12.55
CA LYS A 175 -1.85 -3.18 13.84
C LYS A 175 -2.59 -1.88 14.15
N LYS A 176 -2.09 -0.74 13.67
CA LYS A 176 -2.64 0.58 14.05
C LYS A 176 -3.68 1.10 13.05
N LEU A 177 -3.50 0.79 11.78
CA LEU A 177 -4.29 1.39 10.70
C LEU A 177 -5.52 0.55 10.33
N GLN A 178 -5.42 -0.78 10.40
CA GLN A 178 -6.46 -1.72 9.96
C GLN A 178 -7.82 -1.45 10.62
N LYS A 179 -7.90 -1.46 11.96
CA LYS A 179 -9.17 -1.29 12.68
C LYS A 179 -9.85 0.05 12.41
N GLY A 180 -9.05 1.12 12.25
CA GLY A 180 -9.57 2.44 11.93
C GLY A 180 -10.14 2.48 10.50
N ILE A 181 -9.43 1.87 9.55
CA ILE A 181 -9.86 1.77 8.17
C ILE A 181 -11.12 0.92 8.02
N ASP A 182 -11.16 -0.29 8.60
CA ASP A 182 -12.31 -1.19 8.47
C ASP A 182 -13.60 -0.52 8.93
N ARG A 183 -13.56 0.14 10.10
CA ARG A 183 -14.69 0.89 10.63
C ARG A 183 -15.11 2.05 9.71
N THR A 184 -14.15 2.81 9.19
CA THR A 184 -14.45 3.94 8.30
C THR A 184 -15.03 3.45 6.96
N VAL A 185 -14.50 2.36 6.40
CA VAL A 185 -15.01 1.78 5.14
C VAL A 185 -16.42 1.24 5.30
N GLU A 186 -16.72 0.58 6.43
CA GLU A 186 -18.07 0.12 6.74
C GLU A 186 -19.06 1.28 6.86
N SER A 187 -18.68 2.35 7.57
CA SER A 187 -19.50 3.57 7.71
C SER A 187 -19.77 4.25 6.36
N ILE A 188 -18.74 4.36 5.52
CA ILE A 188 -18.87 4.87 4.15
C ILE A 188 -19.84 4.00 3.35
N ASN A 189 -19.73 2.67 3.46
CA ASN A 189 -20.59 1.75 2.71
C ASN A 189 -22.07 1.95 3.05
N VAL A 190 -22.40 2.03 4.35
CA VAL A 190 -23.77 2.31 4.81
C VAL A 190 -24.26 3.66 4.25
N SER A 191 -23.42 4.69 4.30
CA SER A 191 -23.81 6.02 3.84
C SER A 191 -24.02 6.08 2.33
N VAL A 192 -23.16 5.42 1.56
CA VAL A 192 -23.27 5.34 0.10
C VAL A 192 -24.51 4.56 -0.32
N ASP A 193 -24.87 3.49 0.39
CA ASP A 193 -26.11 2.74 0.11
C ASP A 193 -27.35 3.65 0.28
N ILE A 194 -27.43 4.41 1.37
CA ILE A 194 -28.52 5.37 1.61
C ILE A 194 -28.57 6.44 0.50
N ILE A 195 -27.42 7.04 0.17
CA ILE A 195 -27.33 8.10 -0.85
C ILE A 195 -27.69 7.56 -2.24
N SER A 196 -27.24 6.35 -2.58
CA SER A 196 -27.49 5.72 -3.88
C SER A 196 -28.96 5.38 -4.10
N ASN A 197 -29.71 5.16 -3.01
CA ASN A 197 -31.15 4.91 -3.04
C ASN A 197 -32.00 6.20 -2.91
N SER A 198 -31.36 7.37 -2.82
CA SER A 198 -32.02 8.66 -2.67
C SER A 198 -32.13 9.41 -4.00
N GLN A 199 -33.07 10.37 -4.09
CA GLN A 199 -33.12 11.28 -5.23
C GLN A 199 -31.98 12.31 -5.12
N VAL A 200 -31.07 12.31 -6.10
CA VAL A 200 -29.91 13.21 -6.14
C VAL A 200 -29.95 14.08 -7.37
N HIS A 201 -29.76 15.39 -7.19
CA HIS A 201 -29.65 16.34 -8.28
C HIS A 201 -28.38 16.05 -9.11
N PRO A 202 -28.42 16.10 -10.45
CA PRO A 202 -27.27 15.79 -11.31
C PRO A 202 -25.98 16.55 -10.96
N ASN A 203 -26.07 17.84 -10.62
CA ASN A 203 -24.90 18.63 -10.18
C ASN A 203 -24.28 18.09 -8.88
N VAL A 204 -25.10 17.70 -7.90
CA VAL A 204 -24.62 17.13 -6.64
C VAL A 204 -24.00 15.76 -6.91
N ALA A 205 -24.64 14.94 -7.75
CA ALA A 205 -24.08 13.65 -8.16
C ALA A 205 -22.69 13.82 -8.81
N ALA A 206 -22.51 14.78 -9.73
CA ALA A 206 -21.20 15.04 -10.34
C ALA A 206 -20.11 15.44 -9.33
N GLU A 207 -20.46 16.22 -8.30
CA GLU A 207 -19.52 16.58 -7.23
C GLU A 207 -19.21 15.41 -6.29
N LEU A 208 -20.20 14.55 -6.02
CA LEU A 208 -20.02 13.30 -5.27
C LEU A 208 -19.09 12.33 -6.00
N VAL A 209 -19.21 12.22 -7.32
CA VAL A 209 -18.30 11.42 -8.16
C VAL A 209 -16.87 11.91 -8.03
N LYS A 210 -16.61 13.22 -8.11
CA LYS A 210 -15.25 13.78 -7.92
C LYS A 210 -14.66 13.41 -6.55
N MET A 211 -15.47 13.44 -5.50
CA MET A 211 -15.05 13.05 -4.17
C MET A 211 -14.69 11.55 -4.09
N ALA A 212 -15.52 10.70 -4.70
CA ALA A 212 -15.29 9.26 -4.75
C ALA A 212 -14.06 8.89 -5.61
N ASP A 213 -13.87 9.54 -6.76
CA ASP A 213 -12.70 9.35 -7.62
C ASP A 213 -11.42 9.75 -6.89
N MET A 214 -11.41 10.89 -6.19
CA MET A 214 -10.28 11.30 -5.36
C MET A 214 -9.98 10.26 -4.27
N GLY A 215 -11.00 9.75 -3.57
CA GLY A 215 -10.84 8.68 -2.59
C GLY A 215 -10.28 7.40 -3.22
N ALA A 216 -10.76 7.03 -4.41
CA ALA A 216 -10.34 5.84 -5.12
C ALA A 216 -8.86 5.88 -5.50
N ASP A 217 -8.36 7.02 -5.99
CA ASP A 217 -6.94 7.22 -6.31
C ASP A 217 -6.04 6.92 -5.09
N TRP A 218 -6.44 7.36 -3.89
CA TRP A 218 -5.71 7.09 -2.65
C TRP A 218 -5.77 5.61 -2.23
N VAL A 219 -6.94 4.98 -2.38
CA VAL A 219 -7.11 3.54 -2.09
C VAL A 219 -6.27 2.68 -3.03
N GLU A 220 -6.23 3.02 -4.31
CA GLU A 220 -5.41 2.32 -5.31
C GLU A 220 -3.92 2.47 -5.03
N LEU A 221 -3.46 3.68 -4.70
CA LEU A 221 -2.09 3.92 -4.26
C LEU A 221 -1.73 3.06 -3.04
N PHE A 222 -2.62 2.97 -2.05
CA PHE A 222 -2.40 2.13 -0.87
C PHE A 222 -2.31 0.65 -1.23
N GLY A 223 -3.18 0.18 -2.12
CA GLY A 223 -3.15 -1.20 -2.63
C GLY A 223 -1.83 -1.51 -3.36
N LEU A 224 -1.36 -0.61 -4.23
CA LEU A 224 -0.08 -0.75 -4.91
C LEU A 224 1.08 -0.80 -3.92
N PHE A 225 1.11 0.12 -2.96
CA PHE A 225 2.12 0.17 -1.91
C PHE A 225 2.19 -1.15 -1.12
N MET A 226 1.03 -1.69 -0.72
CA MET A 226 0.98 -2.94 0.05
C MET A 226 1.37 -4.16 -0.78
N LYS A 227 1.01 -4.17 -2.06
CA LYS A 227 1.50 -5.20 -2.98
C LYS A 227 3.04 -5.21 -3.04
N GLN A 228 3.67 -4.05 -3.21
CA GLN A 228 5.13 -3.95 -3.29
C GLN A 228 5.83 -4.36 -1.98
N ILE A 229 5.28 -4.00 -0.82
CA ILE A 229 5.80 -4.46 0.48
C ILE A 229 5.73 -5.99 0.59
N ASN A 230 4.62 -6.59 0.21
CA ASN A 230 4.43 -8.04 0.32
C ASN A 230 5.39 -8.78 -0.62
N GLU A 231 5.50 -8.36 -1.88
CA GLU A 231 6.45 -8.92 -2.85
C GLU A 231 7.90 -8.81 -2.36
N LEU A 232 8.28 -7.64 -1.83
CA LEU A 232 9.62 -7.42 -1.27
C LEU A 232 9.88 -8.33 -0.07
N THR A 233 8.91 -8.44 0.85
CA THR A 233 9.03 -9.27 2.05
C THR A 233 9.18 -10.75 1.71
N GLU A 234 8.41 -11.24 0.71
CA GLU A 234 8.52 -12.60 0.21
C GLU A 234 9.91 -12.87 -0.40
N CYS A 235 10.39 -11.96 -1.25
CA CYS A 235 11.73 -12.08 -1.86
C CYS A 235 12.83 -12.08 -0.79
N LEU A 236 12.70 -11.24 0.24
CA LEU A 236 13.62 -11.24 1.37
C LEU A 236 13.58 -12.60 2.07
N ASN A 237 12.43 -13.09 2.51
CA ASN A 237 12.31 -14.39 3.18
C ASN A 237 12.97 -15.53 2.42
N VAL A 238 12.68 -15.66 1.12
CA VAL A 238 13.29 -16.69 0.27
C VAL A 238 14.81 -16.50 0.15
N THR A 239 15.30 -15.26 0.08
CA THR A 239 16.75 -14.97 0.11
C THR A 239 17.36 -15.44 1.43
N GLY A 240 16.70 -15.17 2.55
CA GLY A 240 17.14 -15.56 3.88
C GLY A 240 17.24 -17.08 4.04
N ASP A 241 16.20 -17.80 3.60
CA ASP A 241 16.18 -19.26 3.65
C ASP A 241 17.29 -19.88 2.80
N ARG A 242 17.52 -19.37 1.58
CA ARG A 242 18.63 -19.82 0.72
C ARG A 242 19.98 -19.63 1.41
N LEU A 243 20.21 -18.48 2.02
CA LEU A 243 21.47 -18.18 2.72
C LEU A 243 21.66 -19.08 3.95
N LYS A 244 20.59 -19.38 4.69
CA LYS A 244 20.63 -20.35 5.81
C LYS A 244 21.02 -21.74 5.34
N THR A 245 20.40 -22.24 4.27
CA THR A 245 20.73 -23.55 3.70
C THR A 245 22.19 -23.60 3.25
N LEU A 246 22.69 -22.55 2.59
CA LEU A 246 24.09 -22.47 2.20
C LEU A 246 25.05 -22.49 3.40
N LYS A 247 24.72 -21.77 4.48
CA LYS A 247 25.49 -21.79 5.73
C LYS A 247 25.49 -23.17 6.37
N ALA A 248 24.36 -23.87 6.37
CA ALA A 248 24.23 -25.21 6.93
C ALA A 248 25.03 -26.26 6.14
N ASN A 249 25.05 -26.17 4.80
CA ASN A 249 25.74 -27.10 3.91
C ASN A 249 27.26 -26.87 3.82
N LYS A 250 27.80 -25.78 4.38
CA LYS A 250 29.24 -25.54 4.51
C LYS A 250 29.87 -26.19 5.76
N LYS A 251 29.06 -26.79 6.64
CA LYS A 251 29.55 -27.65 7.72
C LYS A 251 29.84 -29.05 7.20
#